data_AF-A0A420A448-F1
#
_entry.id   AF-A0A420A448-F1
#
_cell.length_a   1.000
_cell.length_b   1.000
_cell.length_c   1.000
_cell.angle_alpha   90.00
_cell.angle_beta   90.00
_cell.angle_gamma   90.00
#
_symmetry.space_group_name_H-M   'P 1'
#
loop_
_entity.id
_entity.type
_entity.pdbx_description
1 polymer ?
#
loop_
_entity_poly.entity_id
_entity_poly.type
_entity_poly.pdbx_seq_one_letter_code
_entity_poly.pdbx_strand_id
1 'polypeptide(L)' 'MVDILEIARHSGMQVILNGRIGVEEYQSVYGSVQALQRFADALLNEAHRRRPNDQAVPEL' A
#
# COMPACT_ATOMS: atom_id res chain seq x y z
N MET A 1 4.27 -10.77 1.85
CA MET A 1 3.84 -9.50 2.48
C MET A 1 3.92 -8.44 1.41
N VAL A 2 2.81 -7.80 1.03
CA VAL A 2 2.83 -6.74 0.01
C VAL A 2 3.55 -5.52 0.59
N ASP A 3 4.55 -5.04 -0.14
CA ASP A 3 5.33 -3.83 0.17
C ASP A 3 4.50 -2.58 -0.19
N ILE A 4 4.32 -1.68 0.77
CA ILE A 4 3.59 -0.42 0.58
C ILE A 4 4.17 0.42 -0.56
N LEU A 5 5.49 0.35 -0.79
CA LEU A 5 6.15 1.08 -1.86
C LEU A 5 5.88 0.47 -3.22
N GLU A 6 5.64 -0.84 -3.28
CA GLU A 6 5.20 -1.53 -4.49
C GLU A 6 3.78 -1.09 -4.86
N ILE A 7 2.87 -1.01 -3.88
CA ILE A 7 1.52 -0.45 -4.09
C ILE A 7 1.62 0.99 -4.62
N ALA A 8 2.45 1.83 -4.00
CA ALA A 8 2.67 3.21 -4.45
C ALA A 8 3.12 3.27 -5.92
N ARG A 9 4.11 2.46 -6.32
CA ARG A 9 4.59 2.38 -7.70
C ARG A 9 3.48 1.96 -8.67
N HIS A 10 2.70 0.94 -8.34
CA HIS A 10 1.59 0.48 -9.20
C HIS A 10 0.44 1.48 -9.30
N SER A 11 0.21 2.31 -8.29
CA SER A 11 -0.79 3.37 -8.32
C SER A 11 -0.36 4.59 -9.15
N GLY A 12 0.88 4.61 -9.63
CA GLY A 12 1.47 5.71 -10.41
C GLY A 12 2.13 6.78 -9.53
N MET A 13 2.50 6.43 -8.30
CA MET A 13 3.30 7.30 -7.45
C MET A 13 4.79 7.10 -7.74
N GLN A 14 5.56 8.18 -7.67
CA GLN A 14 7.02 8.16 -7.71
C GLN A 14 7.57 7.96 -6.30
N VAL A 15 8.49 7.01 -6.13
CA VAL A 15 9.17 6.74 -4.86
C VAL A 15 10.63 7.15 -4.97
N ILE A 16 11.09 8.03 -4.08
CA ILE A 16 12.46 8.57 -4.07
C ILE A 16 13.14 8.20 -2.75
N LEU A 17 14.36 7.66 -2.83
CA LEU A 17 15.24 7.48 -1.67
C LEU A 17 15.93 8.80 -1.35
N ASN A 18 15.60 9.38 -0.20
CA ASN A 18 16.21 10.63 0.27
C ASN A 18 17.54 10.39 0.98
N GLY A 19 17.70 9.22 1.60
CA GLY A 19 18.94 8.86 2.29
C GLY A 19 18.82 7.56 3.07
N ARG A 20 19.97 7.06 3.52
CA ARG A 20 20.08 5.88 4.37
C ARG A 20 20.96 6.22 5.58
N ILE A 21 20.45 5.98 6.78
CA ILE A 21 21.20 6.16 8.02
C ILE A 21 21.23 4.80 8.74
N GLY A 22 22.41 4.19 8.78
CA GLY A 22 22.55 2.82 9.27
C GLY A 22 21.77 1.84 8.40
N VAL A 23 20.80 1.15 9.01
CA VAL A 23 19.90 0.19 8.34
C VAL A 23 18.56 0.80 7.92
N GLU A 24 18.28 2.04 8.32
CA GLU A 24 17.03 2.72 8.02
C GLU A 24 17.11 3.50 6.71
N GLU A 25 16.10 3.33 5.86
CA GLU A 25 15.94 4.04 4.59
C GLU A 25 14.81 5.06 4.68
N TYR A 26 15.10 6.30 4.25
CA TYR A 26 14.14 7.40 4.25
C TYR A 26 13.66 7.65 2.84
N GLN A 27 12.37 7.44 2.59
CA GLN A 27 11.79 7.56 1.26
C GLN A 27 10.61 8.53 1.23
N SER A 28 10.53 9.30 0.16
CA SER A 28 9.40 10.18 -0.15
C SER A 28 8.58 9.59 -1.28
N VAL A 29 7.27 9.84 -1.26
CA VAL A 29 6.33 9.40 -2.29
C VAL A 29 5.59 10.61 -2.85
N TYR A 30 5.62 10.79 -4.17
CA TYR A 30 5.04 11.93 -4.87
C TYR A 30 4.12 11.47 -6.00
N GLY A 31 3.10 12.25 -6.33
CA GLY A 31 2.19 11.93 -7.43
C GLY A 31 1.04 12.92 -7.54
N SER A 32 0.21 12.75 -8.57
CA SER A 32 -1.04 13.51 -8.66
C SER A 32 -2.02 13.05 -7.58
N VAL A 33 -3.01 13.90 -7.25
CA VAL A 33 -4.09 13.54 -6.32
C VAL A 33 -4.84 12.29 -6.80
N GLN A 34 -5.01 12.11 -8.11
CA GLN A 34 -5.62 10.89 -8.67
C GLN A 34 -4.77 9.64 -8.41
N ALA A 35 -3.44 9.75 -8.48
CA ALA A 35 -2.55 8.64 -8.14
C ALA A 35 -2.61 8.33 -6.64
N LEU A 36 -2.71 9.36 -5.79
CA LEU A 36 -2.89 9.20 -4.35
C LEU A 36 -4.22 8.49 -4.02
N GLN A 37 -5.31 8.82 -4.74
CA GLN A 37 -6.59 8.14 -4.56
C GLN A 37 -6.48 6.65 -4.92
N ARG A 38 -5.89 6.32 -6.07
CA ARG A 38 -5.66 4.91 -6.48
C ARG A 38 -4.79 4.15 -5.47
N PHE A 39 -3.82 4.82 -4.87
CA PHE A 39 -2.98 4.25 -3.82
C PHE A 39 -3.79 3.91 -2.56
N ALA A 40 -4.64 4.83 -2.10
CA ALA A 40 -5.52 4.59 -0.97
C ALA A 40 -6.48 3.43 -1.23
N ASP A 41 -7.09 3.38 -2.41
CA ASP A 41 -8.01 2.30 -2.80
C ASP A 41 -7.30 0.94 -2.83
N ALA A 42 -6.09 0.88 -3.40
CA ALA A 42 -5.29 -0.34 -3.46
C ALA A 42 -4.85 -0.82 -2.06
N LEU A 43 -4.47 0.10 -1.18
CA LEU A 43 -4.09 -0.20 0.20
C LEU A 43 -5.28 -0.78 1.00
N LEU A 44 -6.47 -0.18 0.84
CA LEU A 44 -7.69 -0.70 1.46
C LEU A 44 -8.03 -2.09 0.93
N ASN A 45 -7.97 -2.31 -0.39
CA ASN A 45 -8.25 -3.63 -0.98
C ASN A 45 -7.28 -4.71 -0.46
N GLU A 46 -6.00 -4.39 -0.33
CA GLU A 46 -5.00 -5.30 0.23
C GLU A 46 -5.28 -5.58 1.72
N ALA A 47 -5.65 -4.57 2.50
CA ALA A 47 -6.03 -4.74 3.91
C ALA A 47 -7.28 -5.62 4.06
N HIS A 48 -8.28 -5.48 3.19
CA HIS A 48 -9.47 -6.34 3.17
C HIS A 48 -9.14 -7.78 2.79
N ARG A 49 -8.27 -7.99 1.79
CA ARG A 49 -7.80 -9.33 1.40
C ARG A 49 -7.09 -10.06 2.54
N ARG A 50 -6.40 -9.32 3.40
CA ARG A 50 -5.72 -9.86 4.59
C ARG A 50 -6.64 -10.16 5.76
N ARG A 51 -7.87 -9.65 5.77
CA ARG A 51 -8.84 -10.12 6.76
C ARG A 51 -9.14 -11.59 6.44
N PRO A 52 -8.89 -12.53 7.36
CA PRO A 52 -9.39 -13.87 7.19
C PRO A 52 -10.91 -13.78 7.03
N ASN A 53 -11.44 -14.61 6.15
CA ASN A 53 -12.85 -14.74 5.81
C ASN A 53 -13.72 -15.06 7.05
N ASP A 54 -13.99 -14.07 7.91
CA ASP A 54 -14.71 -14.23 9.19
C ASP A 54 -16.24 -14.19 9.02
N GLN A 55 -16.75 -14.49 7.81
CA GLN A 55 -18.19 -14.59 7.53
C GLN A 55 -18.56 -15.84 6.73
N ALA A 56 -17.98 -16.98 7.08
CA ALA A 56 -18.62 -18.27 6.85
C ALA A 56 -19.11 -18.84 8.19
N VAL A 57 -20.14 -18.21 8.76
CA VAL A 57 -21.07 -18.94 9.63
C VAL A 57 -22.12 -19.56 8.71
N PRO A 58 -22.14 -20.89 8.51
CA PRO A 58 -23.30 -21.54 7.93
C PRO A 58 -24.45 -21.37 8.93
N GLU A 59 -25.57 -20.83 8.48
CA GLU A 59 -26.84 -20.94 9.21
C GLU A 59 -27.13 -22.42 9.45
N LEU A 60 -27.15 -22.81 10.73
CA LEU A 60 -27.82 -24.01 11.25
C LEU A 60 -28.53 -23.65 12.55
#